data_AF-A0A7Y9SQJ7-F1
#
_entry.id   AF-A0A7Y9SQJ7-F1
#
_cell.length_a   1.000
_cell.length_b   1.000
_cell.length_c   1.000
_cell.angle_alpha   90.00
_cell.angle_beta   90.00
_cell.angle_gamma   90.00
#
_symmetry.space_group_name_H-M   'P 1'
#
loop_
_entity.id
_entity.type
_entity.pdbx_description
1 polymer ?
#
loop_
_entity_poly.entity_id
_entity_poly.type
_entity_poly.pdbx_seq_one_letter_code
_entity_poly.pdbx_strand_id
1 'polypeptide(L)'
;MPRLPRLALLLSTTLFVGHAVAGPEEDERARNALRVLTDIQEIPEQSIPDKLLDEGRAIVVIPDTLKAGLVIGGRRGHGLMSVKRPDGTWSNPVFVKLTGGSIGFQVGVQSSDVVLVFRNDRSLDNIVNGKFTLGADAGVAAGPVGRNASAATDGQLKAEIWSWSRARGLFAGVALDGAALQIDDAADLNVYGSNTTPRMIFEGRTTGLPSNDVVAFRDKLEEATYAARQNRGTDSAGRAAMGPPPPRPQPSAQAAPPPVAEPADGASTAPLQAPPQTPPQQGFQPVSEGEIRTESLDGNR
;
A
#
# COMPACT_ATOMS: atom_id res chain seq x y z
N MET A 1 -40.63 -53.34 -55.42
CA MET A 1 -40.78 -53.57 -53.96
C MET A 1 -39.92 -54.79 -53.62
N PRO A 2 -39.11 -54.86 -52.53
CA PRO A 2 -39.06 -54.00 -51.35
C PRO A 2 -37.65 -53.67 -50.76
N ARG A 3 -37.64 -52.73 -49.78
CA ARG A 3 -36.74 -52.49 -48.61
C ARG A 3 -35.33 -51.84 -48.78
N LEU A 4 -35.21 -50.61 -48.28
CA LEU A 4 -33.97 -50.00 -47.75
C LEU A 4 -33.50 -50.71 -46.46
N PRO A 5 -32.21 -50.53 -46.11
CA PRO A 5 -31.93 -49.99 -44.78
C PRO A 5 -30.87 -48.86 -44.75
N ARG A 6 -31.01 -48.06 -43.70
CA ARG A 6 -30.20 -46.92 -43.25
C ARG A 6 -28.85 -47.40 -42.68
N LEU A 7 -27.74 -46.68 -42.91
CA LEU A 7 -26.61 -46.51 -41.96
C LEU A 7 -25.64 -45.45 -42.54
N ALA A 8 -25.70 -44.21 -42.08
CA ALA A 8 -24.74 -43.61 -41.15
C ALA A 8 -23.27 -43.63 -41.66
N LEU A 9 -22.85 -42.56 -42.33
CA LEU A 9 -21.42 -42.24 -42.46
C LEU A 9 -21.14 -40.98 -41.64
N LEU A 10 -20.51 -41.21 -40.48
CA LEU A 10 -20.12 -40.22 -39.49
C LEU A 10 -19.12 -39.22 -40.07
N LEU A 11 -19.46 -37.94 -39.96
CA LEU A 11 -18.58 -36.80 -40.22
C LEU A 11 -17.61 -36.69 -39.02
N SER A 12 -16.39 -37.19 -39.18
CA SER A 12 -15.37 -37.15 -38.13
C SER A 12 -14.69 -35.78 -38.11
N THR A 13 -15.27 -34.81 -37.38
CA THR A 13 -14.60 -33.55 -37.02
C THR A 13 -13.58 -33.83 -35.93
N THR A 14 -12.31 -33.96 -36.31
CA THR A 14 -11.17 -33.86 -35.40
C THR A 14 -11.03 -32.41 -34.93
N LEU A 15 -11.64 -32.08 -33.78
CA LEU A 15 -11.23 -30.92 -33.02
C LEU A 15 -9.79 -31.15 -32.56
N PHE A 16 -8.84 -30.41 -33.13
CA PHE A 16 -7.56 -30.15 -32.48
C PHE A 16 -7.85 -29.35 -31.20
N VAL A 17 -8.04 -30.07 -30.09
CA VAL A 17 -7.96 -29.46 -28.76
C VAL A 17 -6.49 -29.15 -28.56
N GLY A 18 -6.11 -27.89 -28.80
CA GLY A 18 -4.81 -27.40 -28.37
C GLY A 18 -4.73 -27.61 -26.85
N HIS A 19 -3.84 -28.49 -26.39
CA HIS A 19 -3.48 -28.56 -24.99
C HIS A 19 -2.80 -27.25 -24.65
N ALA A 20 -3.56 -26.29 -24.10
CA ALA A 20 -2.99 -25.19 -23.36
C ALA A 20 -2.21 -25.83 -22.21
N VAL A 21 -0.88 -25.78 -22.29
CA VAL A 21 -0.01 -26.18 -21.20
C VAL A 21 -0.13 -25.10 -20.14
N ALA A 22 -1.20 -25.17 -19.34
CA ALA A 22 -1.31 -24.41 -18.12
C ALA A 22 -0.31 -25.04 -17.13
N GLY A 23 0.67 -24.26 -16.69
CA GLY A 23 1.42 -24.61 -15.49
C GLY A 23 0.49 -24.68 -14.27
N PRO A 24 0.98 -25.11 -13.09
CA PRO A 24 0.23 -24.96 -11.84
C PRO A 24 -0.21 -23.50 -11.65
N GLU A 25 -1.37 -23.29 -11.03
CA GLU A 25 -2.02 -21.98 -10.85
C GLU A 25 -1.05 -20.92 -10.28
N GLU A 26 -0.14 -21.35 -9.41
CA GLU A 26 0.88 -20.53 -8.78
C GLU A 26 1.94 -19.98 -9.76
N ASP A 27 2.28 -20.73 -10.82
CA ASP A 27 3.18 -20.24 -11.86
C ASP A 27 2.53 -19.11 -12.67
N GLU A 28 1.22 -19.21 -12.93
CA GLU A 28 0.48 -18.13 -13.59
C GLU A 28 0.42 -16.87 -12.74
N ARG A 29 0.15 -17.04 -11.43
CA ARG A 29 0.21 -15.92 -10.48
C ARG A 29 1.60 -15.26 -10.46
N ALA A 30 2.67 -16.06 -10.49
CA ALA A 30 4.05 -15.57 -10.55
C ALA A 30 4.33 -14.79 -11.84
N ARG A 31 3.94 -15.33 -13.01
CA ARG A 31 4.07 -14.63 -14.31
C ARG A 31 3.30 -13.32 -14.34
N ASN A 32 2.07 -13.30 -13.80
CA ASN A 32 1.26 -12.09 -13.74
C ASN A 32 1.88 -11.04 -12.82
N ALA A 33 2.45 -11.42 -11.67
CA ALA A 33 3.15 -10.49 -10.79
C ALA A 33 4.43 -9.94 -11.43
N LEU A 34 5.19 -10.80 -12.11
CA LEU A 34 6.37 -10.40 -12.86
C LEU A 34 6.02 -9.41 -13.99
N ARG A 35 4.92 -9.64 -14.71
CA ARG A 35 4.39 -8.71 -15.72
C ARG A 35 4.14 -7.34 -15.10
N VAL A 36 3.38 -7.27 -13.99
CA VAL A 36 3.08 -6.00 -13.31
C VAL A 36 4.36 -5.28 -12.86
N LEU A 37 5.30 -6.02 -12.28
CA LEU A 37 6.58 -5.46 -11.80
C LEU A 37 7.46 -4.96 -12.95
N THR A 38 7.42 -5.62 -14.10
CA THR A 38 8.16 -5.19 -15.30
C THR A 38 7.52 -3.94 -15.86
N ASP A 39 6.22 -3.96 -16.09
CA ASP A 39 5.51 -2.85 -16.70
C ASP A 39 5.59 -1.56 -15.86
N ILE A 40 5.54 -1.64 -14.52
CA ILE A 40 5.66 -0.45 -13.65
C ILE A 40 7.06 0.17 -13.75
N GLN A 41 8.09 -0.63 -14.00
CA GLN A 41 9.46 -0.13 -14.14
C GLN A 41 9.77 0.42 -15.53
N GLU A 42 9.09 -0.08 -16.57
CA GLU A 42 9.30 0.39 -17.95
C GLU A 42 8.79 1.82 -18.20
N ILE A 43 7.93 2.35 -17.31
CA ILE A 43 7.36 3.69 -17.45
C ILE A 43 8.01 4.63 -16.43
N PRO A 44 8.98 5.49 -16.82
CA PRO A 44 9.79 6.27 -15.87
C PRO A 44 8.98 7.24 -15.00
N GLU A 45 7.85 7.71 -15.50
CA GLU A 45 6.96 8.60 -14.75
C GLU A 45 6.12 7.86 -13.70
N GLN A 46 6.06 6.53 -13.78
CA GLN A 46 5.14 5.69 -12.99
C GLN A 46 5.90 4.62 -12.19
N SER A 47 7.23 4.63 -12.30
CA SER A 47 8.10 3.70 -11.61
C SER A 47 8.13 3.95 -10.11
N ILE A 48 8.41 2.87 -9.38
CA ILE A 48 8.73 2.94 -7.96
C ILE A 48 10.04 3.73 -7.85
N PRO A 49 10.09 4.85 -7.09
CA PRO A 49 11.31 5.63 -6.92
C PRO A 49 12.50 4.75 -6.51
N ASP A 50 13.66 4.99 -7.12
CA ASP A 50 14.88 4.21 -6.86
C ASP A 50 15.23 4.10 -5.38
N LYS A 51 14.92 5.15 -4.61
CA LYS A 51 15.08 5.15 -3.16
C LYS A 51 14.21 4.10 -2.46
N LEU A 52 12.97 3.92 -2.90
CA LEU A 52 12.04 2.94 -2.33
C LEU A 52 12.36 1.51 -2.76
N LEU A 53 12.86 1.31 -3.99
CA LEU A 53 13.39 0.01 -4.42
C LEU A 53 14.62 -0.39 -3.61
N ASP A 54 15.52 0.56 -3.32
CA ASP A 54 16.72 0.25 -2.54
C ASP A 54 16.47 0.14 -1.02
N GLU A 55 15.65 1.00 -0.43
CA GLU A 55 15.44 0.99 1.03
C GLU A 55 14.22 0.17 1.46
N GLY A 56 13.41 -0.29 0.49
CA GLY A 56 12.26 -1.14 0.75
C GLY A 56 12.65 -2.44 1.45
N ARG A 57 11.85 -2.83 2.45
CA ARG A 57 12.02 -4.05 3.24
C ARG A 57 11.16 -5.20 2.74
N ALA A 58 10.03 -4.90 2.11
CA ALA A 58 9.25 -5.89 1.37
C ALA A 58 8.56 -5.23 0.19
N ILE A 59 8.39 -5.99 -0.89
CA ILE A 59 7.61 -5.59 -2.05
C ILE A 59 6.55 -6.65 -2.29
N VAL A 60 5.30 -6.19 -2.42
CA VAL A 60 4.13 -7.02 -2.70
C VAL A 60 3.54 -6.59 -4.02
N VAL A 61 3.29 -7.53 -4.91
CA VAL A 61 2.67 -7.28 -6.21
C VAL A 61 1.43 -8.17 -6.34
N ILE A 62 0.28 -7.54 -6.54
CA ILE A 62 -1.04 -8.20 -6.60
C ILE A 62 -1.68 -7.80 -7.93
N PRO A 63 -1.46 -8.60 -8.98
CA PRO A 63 -2.09 -8.40 -10.28
C PRO A 63 -3.60 -8.51 -10.18
N ASP A 64 -4.29 -7.82 -11.09
CA ASP A 64 -5.71 -8.04 -11.36
C ASP A 64 -6.60 -8.06 -10.10
N THR A 65 -6.30 -7.17 -9.14
CA THR A 65 -7.08 -7.03 -7.92
C THR A 65 -8.50 -6.62 -8.30
N LEU A 66 -9.45 -7.50 -7.99
CA LEU A 66 -10.84 -7.31 -8.31
C LEU A 66 -11.50 -6.47 -7.21
N LYS A 67 -12.12 -5.36 -7.60
CA LYS A 67 -12.99 -4.55 -6.74
C LYS A 67 -14.39 -4.59 -7.33
N ALA A 68 -15.38 -4.95 -6.52
CA ALA A 68 -16.78 -4.98 -6.93
C ALA A 68 -17.66 -4.36 -5.85
N GLY A 69 -18.52 -3.44 -6.23
CA GLY A 69 -19.43 -2.79 -5.28
C GLY A 69 -20.31 -1.71 -5.91
N LEU A 70 -21.29 -1.27 -5.14
CA LEU A 70 -22.07 -0.06 -5.42
C LEU A 70 -21.64 1.05 -4.46
N VAL A 71 -22.17 1.00 -3.24
CA VAL A 71 -21.83 1.88 -2.12
C VAL A 71 -20.91 1.16 -1.14
N ILE A 72 -21.25 -0.10 -0.88
CA ILE A 72 -20.46 -1.06 -0.13
C ILE A 72 -20.04 -2.15 -1.11
N GLY A 73 -18.77 -2.53 -1.05
CA GLY A 73 -18.18 -3.52 -1.94
C GLY A 73 -17.09 -4.33 -1.27
N GLY A 74 -16.60 -5.31 -2.02
CA GLY A 74 -15.46 -6.12 -1.63
C GLY A 74 -14.30 -5.93 -2.61
N ARG A 75 -13.09 -6.20 -2.12
CA ARG A 75 -11.91 -6.39 -2.95
C ARG A 75 -11.27 -7.75 -2.67
N ARG A 76 -10.76 -8.38 -3.73
CA ARG A 76 -9.98 -9.63 -3.65
C ARG A 76 -8.85 -9.62 -4.67
N GLY A 77 -7.66 -10.02 -4.27
CA GLY A 77 -6.53 -10.21 -5.16
C GLY A 77 -5.59 -11.30 -4.67
N HIS A 78 -4.82 -11.87 -5.59
CA HIS A 78 -3.74 -12.82 -5.33
C HIS A 78 -2.43 -12.24 -5.86
N GLY A 79 -1.34 -12.47 -5.14
CA GLY A 79 -0.08 -11.84 -5.47
C GLY A 79 1.12 -12.56 -4.89
N LEU A 80 2.28 -11.94 -5.07
CA LEU A 80 3.55 -12.41 -4.54
C LEU A 80 4.19 -11.33 -3.67
N MET A 81 4.90 -11.76 -2.64
CA MET A 81 5.67 -10.90 -1.75
C MET A 81 7.10 -11.42 -1.59
N SER A 82 8.07 -10.55 -1.84
CA SER A 82 9.47 -10.81 -1.50
C SER A 82 9.93 -9.85 -0.39
N VAL A 83 10.81 -10.36 0.46
CA VAL A 83 11.37 -9.63 1.60
C VAL A 83 12.84 -9.40 1.36
N LYS A 84 13.31 -8.20 1.66
CA LYS A 84 14.72 -7.85 1.57
C LYS A 84 15.45 -8.33 2.82
N ARG A 85 16.41 -9.22 2.62
CA ARG A 85 17.26 -9.79 3.66
C ARG A 85 18.28 -8.77 4.17
N PRO A 86 18.87 -9.00 5.36
CA PRO A 86 19.90 -8.12 5.92
C PRO A 86 21.14 -7.97 5.04
N ASP A 87 21.44 -8.95 4.18
CA ASP A 87 22.53 -8.89 3.21
C ASP A 87 22.21 -8.02 1.97
N GLY A 88 20.98 -7.48 1.89
CA GLY A 88 20.52 -6.63 0.81
C GLY A 88 19.97 -7.36 -0.41
N THR A 89 19.88 -8.70 -0.36
CA THR A 89 19.26 -9.56 -1.38
C THR A 89 17.77 -9.73 -1.14
N TRP A 90 17.03 -10.09 -2.18
CA TRP A 90 15.62 -10.44 -2.13
C TRP A 90 15.41 -11.92 -1.86
N SER A 91 14.42 -12.21 -1.02
CA SER A 91 14.00 -13.57 -0.78
C SER A 91 13.19 -14.19 -1.91
N ASN A 92 13.16 -15.53 -1.93
CA ASN A 92 12.16 -16.24 -2.70
C ASN A 92 10.78 -15.71 -2.29
N PRO A 93 9.87 -15.51 -3.25
CA PRO A 93 8.60 -14.89 -2.94
C PRO A 93 7.66 -15.89 -2.25
N VAL A 94 6.88 -15.39 -1.30
CA VAL A 94 5.69 -16.08 -0.80
C VAL A 94 4.46 -15.63 -1.58
N PHE A 95 3.44 -16.48 -1.62
CA PHE A 95 2.14 -16.13 -2.15
C PHE A 95 1.34 -15.35 -1.11
N VAL A 96 0.55 -14.38 -1.57
CA VAL A 96 -0.30 -13.56 -0.70
C VAL A 96 -1.72 -13.42 -1.26
N LYS A 97 -2.65 -13.18 -0.36
CA LYS A 97 -4.05 -12.82 -0.63
C LYS A 97 -4.35 -11.45 -0.06
N LEU A 98 -5.02 -10.61 -0.85
CA LEU A 98 -5.57 -9.35 -0.41
C LEU A 98 -7.09 -9.46 -0.39
N THR A 99 -7.71 -9.16 0.75
CA THR A 99 -9.17 -9.18 0.91
C THR A 99 -9.60 -7.96 1.72
N GLY A 100 -10.64 -7.26 1.33
CA GLY A 100 -11.08 -6.10 2.12
C GLY A 100 -12.47 -5.61 1.76
N GLY A 101 -13.08 -4.89 2.70
CA GLY A 101 -14.24 -4.06 2.39
C GLY A 101 -13.80 -2.81 1.65
N SER A 102 -14.64 -2.30 0.75
CA SER A 102 -14.45 -0.99 0.14
C SER A 102 -15.74 -0.19 0.22
N ILE A 103 -15.62 1.08 0.61
CA ILE A 103 -16.68 2.08 0.48
C ILE A 103 -16.30 2.99 -0.68
N GLY A 104 -17.22 3.24 -1.61
CA GLY A 104 -16.91 4.10 -2.75
C GLY A 104 -18.13 4.59 -3.50
N PHE A 105 -17.95 5.66 -4.27
CA PHE A 105 -18.97 6.24 -5.16
C PHE A 105 -19.07 5.55 -6.52
N GLN A 106 -18.32 4.46 -6.73
CA GLN A 106 -18.20 3.78 -8.01
C GLN A 106 -19.03 2.50 -8.01
N VAL A 107 -20.00 2.47 -8.91
CA VAL A 107 -20.81 1.30 -9.24
C VAL A 107 -20.09 0.46 -10.28
N GLY A 108 -19.82 -0.81 -9.96
CA GLY A 108 -19.40 -1.80 -10.94
C GLY A 108 -18.27 -2.72 -10.48
N VAL A 109 -17.65 -3.37 -11.46
CA VAL A 109 -16.52 -4.27 -11.30
C VAL A 109 -15.29 -3.66 -11.96
N GLN A 110 -14.20 -3.56 -11.21
CA GLN A 110 -12.94 -2.99 -11.63
C GLN A 110 -11.83 -4.00 -11.36
N SER A 111 -10.88 -4.10 -12.30
CA SER A 111 -9.62 -4.83 -12.11
C SER A 111 -8.48 -3.81 -12.11
N SER A 112 -7.60 -3.90 -11.12
CA SER A 112 -6.42 -3.05 -11.04
C SER A 112 -5.24 -3.84 -10.50
N ASP A 113 -4.05 -3.62 -11.05
CA ASP A 113 -2.82 -4.11 -10.43
C ASP A 113 -2.51 -3.26 -9.19
N VAL A 114 -2.00 -3.88 -8.13
CA VAL A 114 -1.59 -3.21 -6.89
C VAL A 114 -0.16 -3.57 -6.56
N VAL A 115 0.66 -2.58 -6.25
CA VAL A 115 2.04 -2.76 -5.77
C VAL A 115 2.20 -2.07 -4.43
N LEU A 116 2.73 -2.76 -3.44
CA LEU A 116 3.00 -2.23 -2.10
C LEU A 116 4.49 -2.32 -1.80
N VAL A 117 5.05 -1.25 -1.26
CA VAL A 117 6.44 -1.19 -0.79
C VAL A 117 6.44 -0.87 0.69
N PHE A 118 6.89 -1.83 1.50
CA PHE A 118 7.02 -1.71 2.95
C PHE A 118 8.41 -1.17 3.27
N ARG A 119 8.51 -0.19 4.18
CA ARG A 119 9.79 0.44 4.53
C ARG A 119 10.31 0.13 5.92
N ASN A 120 9.48 -0.38 6.82
CA ASN A 120 9.86 -0.66 8.19
C ASN A 120 9.85 -2.18 8.47
N ASP A 121 10.64 -2.60 9.47
CA ASP A 121 10.63 -3.99 9.94
C ASP A 121 9.33 -4.34 10.66
N ARG A 122 8.75 -3.38 11.38
CA ARG A 122 7.55 -3.61 12.20
C ARG A 122 6.35 -4.07 11.37
N SER A 123 6.07 -3.41 10.25
CA SER A 123 4.96 -3.80 9.36
C SER A 123 5.25 -5.12 8.65
N LEU A 124 6.53 -5.44 8.42
CA LEU A 124 6.95 -6.73 7.88
C LEU A 124 6.74 -7.86 8.89
N ASP A 125 7.13 -7.69 10.15
CA ASP A 125 6.98 -8.73 11.18
C ASP A 125 5.51 -9.15 11.34
N ASN A 126 4.59 -8.18 11.28
CA ASN A 126 3.16 -8.46 11.42
C ASN A 126 2.58 -9.26 10.24
N ILE A 127 3.04 -9.03 9.01
CA ILE A 127 2.59 -9.83 7.85
C ILE A 127 3.21 -11.23 7.84
N VAL A 128 4.49 -11.36 8.24
CA VAL A 128 5.17 -12.66 8.33
C VAL A 128 4.48 -13.58 9.34
N ASN A 129 3.86 -13.02 10.37
CA ASN A 129 3.17 -13.77 11.43
C ASN A 129 1.66 -13.99 11.16
N GLY A 130 1.14 -13.61 9.99
CA GLY A 130 -0.22 -13.96 9.58
C GLY A 130 -0.92 -12.89 8.75
N LYS A 131 -1.81 -12.14 9.39
CA LYS A 131 -2.72 -11.19 8.73
C LYS A 131 -2.35 -9.75 9.09
N PHE A 132 -2.25 -8.92 8.07
CA PHE A 132 -1.93 -7.50 8.17
C PHE A 132 -3.04 -6.64 7.57
N THR A 133 -3.57 -5.69 8.33
CA THR A 133 -4.65 -4.79 7.91
C THR A 133 -4.09 -3.44 7.53
N LEU A 134 -4.10 -3.15 6.23
CA LEU A 134 -3.69 -1.87 5.65
C LEU A 134 -4.53 -0.73 6.23
N GLY A 135 -3.87 0.34 6.70
CA GLY A 135 -4.49 1.52 7.33
C GLY A 135 -4.75 1.38 8.84
N ALA A 136 -4.92 0.16 9.34
CA ALA A 136 -5.10 -0.09 10.79
C ALA A 136 -3.79 -0.47 11.48
N ASP A 137 -3.02 -1.37 10.87
CA ASP A 137 -1.75 -1.87 11.43
C ASP A 137 -0.54 -1.05 10.97
N ALA A 138 -0.66 -0.32 9.85
CA ALA A 138 0.29 0.70 9.40
C ALA A 138 -0.37 1.72 8.47
N GLY A 139 0.18 2.92 8.47
CA GLY A 139 -0.22 3.98 7.54
C GLY A 139 0.20 3.65 6.11
N VAL A 140 -0.78 3.61 5.20
CA VAL A 140 -0.56 3.43 3.76
C VAL A 140 -0.70 4.78 3.06
N ALA A 141 0.25 5.10 2.18
CA ALA A 141 0.18 6.27 1.34
C ALA A 141 0.24 5.91 -0.15
N ALA A 142 -0.38 6.76 -0.97
CA ALA A 142 -0.29 6.70 -2.41
C ALA A 142 1.12 7.07 -2.88
N GLY A 143 1.77 6.20 -3.66
CA GLY A 143 3.07 6.47 -4.26
C GLY A 143 3.09 7.73 -5.13
N PRO A 144 4.21 8.46 -5.19
CA PRO A 144 4.35 9.58 -6.11
C PRO A 144 4.27 9.06 -7.56
N VAL A 145 3.66 9.87 -8.43
CA VAL A 145 3.51 9.60 -9.87
C VAL A 145 3.90 10.84 -10.68
N GLY A 146 4.21 10.65 -11.95
CA GLY A 146 4.67 11.70 -12.86
C GLY A 146 6.08 12.17 -12.52
N ARG A 147 6.35 13.45 -12.83
CA ARG A 147 7.61 14.13 -12.51
C ARG A 147 7.94 14.13 -11.01
N ASN A 148 6.94 13.91 -10.15
CA ASN A 148 7.13 13.82 -8.70
C ASN A 148 7.74 12.47 -8.27
N ALA A 149 7.59 11.40 -9.07
CA ALA A 149 8.21 10.11 -8.79
C ALA A 149 9.74 10.20 -8.88
N SER A 150 10.26 10.80 -9.95
CA SER A 150 11.70 10.99 -10.16
C SER A 150 12.35 11.98 -9.17
N ALA A 151 11.57 12.88 -8.59
CA ALA A 151 12.04 13.88 -7.63
C ALA A 151 11.76 13.50 -6.15
N ALA A 152 11.22 12.30 -5.89
CA ALA A 152 10.83 11.89 -4.54
C ALA A 152 12.06 11.84 -3.60
N THR A 153 12.08 12.73 -2.62
CA THR A 153 13.14 12.81 -1.61
C THR A 153 12.68 12.24 -0.26
N ASP A 154 13.63 12.04 0.66
CA ASP A 154 13.35 11.45 1.98
C ASP A 154 12.23 12.18 2.77
N GLY A 155 12.17 13.51 2.63
CA GLY A 155 11.15 14.32 3.29
C GLY A 155 9.73 14.06 2.78
N GLN A 156 9.58 13.58 1.54
CA GLN A 156 8.30 13.22 0.92
C GLN A 156 7.96 11.74 1.16
N LEU A 157 8.97 10.90 1.35
CA LEU A 157 8.83 9.47 1.56
C LEU A 157 8.74 9.15 3.06
N LYS A 158 7.65 9.52 3.75
CA LYS A 158 7.46 9.28 5.19
C LYS A 158 6.52 8.14 5.57
N ALA A 159 5.71 7.65 4.64
CA ALA A 159 4.78 6.57 4.94
C ALA A 159 5.50 5.24 5.22
N GLU A 160 4.87 4.42 6.06
CA GLU A 160 5.34 3.07 6.41
C GLU A 160 5.18 2.11 5.22
N ILE A 161 4.07 2.26 4.49
CA ILE A 161 3.77 1.50 3.29
C ILE A 161 3.39 2.47 2.17
N TRP A 162 4.04 2.32 1.01
CA TRP A 162 3.66 3.02 -0.22
C TRP A 162 2.88 2.09 -1.13
N SER A 163 1.84 2.61 -1.78
CA SER A 163 0.96 1.86 -2.67
C SER A 163 0.87 2.52 -4.04
N TRP A 164 1.06 1.72 -5.08
CA TRP A 164 0.76 2.08 -6.46
C TRP A 164 -0.36 1.19 -6.95
N SER A 165 -1.18 1.74 -7.83
CA SER A 165 -2.12 0.92 -8.57
C SER A 165 -2.21 1.37 -10.01
N ARG A 166 -2.40 0.40 -10.88
CA ARG A 166 -2.60 0.60 -12.30
C ARG A 166 -3.92 -0.02 -12.74
N ALA A 167 -4.77 0.79 -13.35
CA ALA A 167 -5.94 0.30 -14.08
C ALA A 167 -5.95 0.93 -15.48
N ARG A 168 -5.92 0.10 -16.54
CA ARG A 168 -6.07 0.54 -17.94
C ARG A 168 -5.25 1.80 -18.31
N GLY A 169 -3.98 1.85 -17.90
CA GLY A 169 -3.07 2.95 -18.24
C GLY A 169 -3.14 4.20 -17.35
N LEU A 170 -3.94 4.20 -16.28
CA LEU A 170 -3.98 5.28 -15.30
C LEU A 170 -3.49 4.79 -13.94
N PHE A 171 -2.52 5.52 -13.38
CA PHE A 171 -2.00 5.29 -12.04
C PHE A 171 -2.56 6.31 -11.06
N ALA A 172 -3.13 5.80 -9.97
CA ALA A 172 -3.54 6.60 -8.83
C ALA A 172 -3.26 5.79 -7.57
N GLY A 173 -3.02 6.50 -6.46
CA GLY A 173 -3.04 5.85 -5.16
C GLY A 173 -4.35 5.11 -4.96
N VAL A 174 -4.28 3.84 -4.55
CA VAL A 174 -5.48 3.11 -4.16
C VAL A 174 -5.65 3.23 -2.66
N ALA A 175 -6.85 3.66 -2.27
CA ALA A 175 -7.31 3.50 -0.89
C ALA A 175 -7.43 2.00 -0.61
N LEU A 176 -6.41 1.46 0.04
CA LEU A 176 -6.35 0.08 0.51
C LEU A 176 -6.72 -0.03 1.99
N ASP A 177 -7.09 1.08 2.64
CA ASP A 177 -7.51 1.09 4.03
C ASP A 177 -8.63 0.07 4.27
N GLY A 178 -8.47 -0.70 5.34
CA GLY A 178 -9.38 -1.79 5.71
C GLY A 178 -9.22 -3.08 4.89
N ALA A 179 -8.18 -3.18 4.04
CA ALA A 179 -7.84 -4.43 3.39
C ALA A 179 -6.87 -5.27 4.25
N ALA A 180 -7.21 -6.54 4.44
CA ALA A 180 -6.37 -7.55 5.03
C ALA A 180 -5.48 -8.20 3.94
N LEU A 181 -4.18 -8.05 4.09
CA LEU A 181 -3.14 -8.74 3.37
C LEU A 181 -2.67 -9.95 4.20
N GLN A 182 -2.66 -11.13 3.60
CA GLN A 182 -2.39 -12.40 4.27
C GLN A 182 -1.47 -13.26 3.42
N ILE A 183 -0.63 -14.07 4.07
CA ILE A 183 0.15 -15.10 3.37
C ILE A 183 -0.79 -16.24 2.94
N ASP A 184 -0.56 -16.76 1.73
CA ASP A 184 -1.30 -17.88 1.17
C ASP A 184 -0.54 -19.19 1.43
N ASP A 185 -0.62 -19.69 2.66
CA ASP A 185 0.10 -20.90 3.09
C ASP A 185 -0.18 -22.10 2.17
N ALA A 186 -1.41 -22.21 1.63
CA ALA A 186 -1.76 -23.29 0.72
C ALA A 186 -0.99 -23.21 -0.60
N ALA A 187 -0.88 -22.02 -1.20
CA ALA A 187 -0.10 -21.80 -2.41
C ALA A 187 1.41 -21.97 -2.15
N ASP A 188 1.90 -21.52 -0.99
CA ASP A 188 3.30 -21.73 -0.58
C ASP A 188 3.62 -23.23 -0.45
N LEU A 189 2.73 -24.04 0.14
CA LEU A 189 2.91 -25.49 0.24
C LEU A 189 2.86 -26.17 -1.13
N ASN A 190 2.05 -25.67 -2.07
CA ASN A 190 1.97 -26.19 -3.44
C ASN A 190 3.29 -25.98 -4.21
N VAL A 191 3.95 -24.84 -4.01
CA VAL A 191 5.19 -24.49 -4.71
C VAL A 191 6.44 -25.04 -4.03
N TYR A 192 6.52 -24.91 -2.71
CA TYR A 192 7.75 -25.20 -1.96
C TYR A 192 7.71 -26.55 -1.24
N GLY A 193 6.59 -27.26 -1.28
CA GLY A 193 6.41 -28.60 -0.72
C GLY A 193 5.87 -28.59 0.71
N SER A 194 5.39 -29.76 1.12
CA SER A 194 4.80 -30.01 2.44
C SER A 194 5.82 -29.76 3.56
N ASN A 195 5.38 -29.11 4.65
CA ASN A 195 6.20 -28.60 5.75
C ASN A 195 6.92 -27.27 5.49
N THR A 196 6.64 -26.57 4.39
CA THR A 196 7.18 -25.22 4.20
C THR A 196 6.45 -24.20 5.08
N THR A 197 7.19 -23.26 5.67
CA THR A 197 6.63 -22.07 6.33
C THR A 197 7.12 -20.82 5.62
N PRO A 198 6.39 -19.69 5.70
CA PRO A 198 6.79 -18.44 5.06
C PRO A 198 8.18 -17.98 5.51
N ARG A 199 8.50 -18.17 6.80
CA ARG A 199 9.83 -17.88 7.35
C ARG A 199 10.93 -18.70 6.67
N MET A 200 10.69 -19.98 6.38
CA MET A 200 11.67 -20.80 5.64
C MET A 200 11.85 -20.33 4.21
N ILE A 201 10.78 -19.87 3.54
CA ILE A 201 10.87 -19.27 2.20
C ILE A 201 11.73 -18.00 2.23
N PHE A 202 11.44 -17.09 3.17
CA PHE A 202 12.21 -15.85 3.31
C PHE A 202 13.69 -16.11 3.62
N GLU A 203 13.98 -17.08 4.48
CA GLU A 203 15.35 -17.42 4.88
C GLU A 203 16.05 -18.35 3.87
N GLY A 204 15.39 -18.75 2.78
CA GLY A 204 15.98 -19.62 1.75
C GLY A 204 16.22 -21.06 2.22
N ARG A 205 15.47 -21.53 3.22
CA ARG A 205 15.56 -22.87 3.82
C ARG A 205 14.50 -23.84 3.29
N THR A 206 14.00 -23.62 2.07
CA THR A 206 12.96 -24.45 1.46
C THR A 206 13.53 -25.76 0.96
N THR A 207 12.76 -26.85 1.09
CA THR A 207 13.14 -28.15 0.54
C THR A 207 12.70 -28.31 -0.92
N GLY A 208 11.55 -27.76 -1.28
CA GLY A 208 11.10 -27.69 -2.67
C GLY A 208 11.86 -26.64 -3.48
N LEU A 209 12.12 -26.98 -4.74
CA LEU A 209 12.65 -26.07 -5.74
C LEU A 209 11.46 -25.37 -6.43
N PRO A 210 11.31 -24.05 -6.28
CA PRO A 210 10.27 -23.32 -7.00
C PRO A 210 10.52 -23.37 -8.51
N SER A 211 9.47 -23.15 -9.30
CA SER A 211 9.58 -23.01 -10.74
C SER A 211 10.41 -21.78 -11.15
N ASN A 212 10.87 -21.76 -12.40
CA ASN A 212 11.58 -20.60 -12.94
C ASN A 212 10.71 -19.33 -12.94
N ASP A 213 9.39 -19.45 -13.07
CA ASP A 213 8.48 -18.30 -13.06
C ASP A 213 8.44 -17.63 -11.68
N VAL A 214 8.43 -18.42 -10.61
CA VAL A 214 8.47 -17.94 -9.23
C VAL A 214 9.83 -17.30 -8.93
N VAL A 215 10.93 -17.91 -9.40
CA VAL A 215 12.28 -17.36 -9.24
C VAL A 215 12.47 -16.07 -10.04
N ALA A 216 11.92 -15.97 -11.24
CA ALA A 216 12.03 -14.80 -12.10
C ALA A 216 11.46 -13.52 -11.44
N PHE A 217 10.43 -13.64 -10.61
CA PHE A 217 9.92 -12.51 -9.83
C PHE A 217 10.99 -11.93 -8.87
N ARG A 218 11.66 -12.80 -8.10
CA ARG A 218 12.78 -12.39 -7.22
C ARG A 218 13.91 -11.78 -8.04
N ASP A 219 14.30 -12.43 -9.13
CA ASP A 219 15.42 -11.98 -9.96
C ASP A 219 15.14 -10.61 -10.58
N LYS A 220 13.89 -10.33 -10.96
CA LYS A 220 13.49 -9.00 -11.43
C LYS A 220 13.57 -7.94 -10.34
N LEU A 221 13.24 -8.26 -9.09
CA LEU A 221 13.43 -7.35 -7.97
C LEU A 221 14.91 -7.07 -7.70
N GLU A 222 15.76 -8.08 -7.82
CA GLU A 222 17.21 -7.91 -7.71
C GLU A 222 17.76 -7.00 -8.80
N GLU A 223 17.38 -7.25 -10.05
CA GLU A 223 17.74 -6.41 -11.20
C GLU A 223 17.30 -4.95 -10.99
N ALA A 224 16.03 -4.75 -10.62
CA ALA A 224 15.45 -3.43 -10.35
C ALA A 224 16.18 -2.67 -9.25
N THR A 225 16.49 -3.37 -8.16
CA THR A 225 17.19 -2.80 -7.00
C THR A 225 18.63 -2.46 -7.34
N TYR A 226 19.28 -3.31 -8.12
CA TYR A 226 20.64 -3.06 -8.59
C TYR A 226 20.69 -1.82 -9.49
N ALA A 227 19.77 -1.69 -10.45
CA ALA A 227 19.64 -0.49 -11.29
C ALA A 227 19.38 0.77 -10.44
N ALA A 228 18.45 0.70 -9.49
CA ALA A 228 18.14 1.80 -8.58
C ALA A 228 19.35 2.25 -7.73
N ARG A 229 20.19 1.31 -7.27
CA ARG A 229 21.45 1.62 -6.57
C ARG A 229 22.44 2.33 -7.48
N GLN A 230 22.59 1.89 -8.73
CA GLN A 230 23.48 2.52 -9.70
C GLN A 230 23.05 3.97 -9.97
N ASN A 231 21.77 4.20 -10.26
CA ASN A 231 21.22 5.53 -10.54
C ASN A 231 21.50 6.50 -9.37
N ARG A 232 21.18 6.10 -8.13
CA ARG A 232 21.46 6.93 -6.95
C ARG A 232 22.96 7.15 -6.70
N GLY A 233 23.81 6.17 -7.03
CA GLY A 233 25.26 6.31 -6.98
C GLY A 233 25.76 7.39 -7.96
N THR A 234 25.23 7.39 -9.19
CA THR A 234 25.56 8.41 -10.20
C THR A 234 25.07 9.80 -9.81
N ASP A 235 23.88 9.92 -9.23
CA ASP A 235 23.36 11.19 -8.72
C ASP A 235 24.20 11.75 -7.57
N SER A 236 24.66 10.87 -6.68
CA SER A 236 25.50 11.25 -5.54
C SER A 236 26.88 11.73 -5.99
N ALA A 237 27.47 11.06 -6.99
CA ALA A 237 28.72 11.48 -7.62
C ALA A 237 28.55 12.82 -8.37
N GLY A 238 27.44 13.02 -9.09
CA GLY A 238 27.12 14.29 -9.75
C GLY A 238 26.95 15.46 -8.77
N ARG A 239 26.29 15.24 -7.63
CA ARG A 239 26.17 16.25 -6.55
C ARG A 239 27.51 16.57 -5.89
N ALA A 240 28.38 15.57 -5.69
CA ALA A 240 29.71 15.80 -5.15
C ALA A 240 30.59 16.62 -6.11
N ALA A 241 30.47 16.40 -7.42
CA ALA A 241 31.16 17.18 -8.44
C ALA A 241 30.64 18.62 -8.58
N MET A 242 29.36 18.86 -8.33
CA MET A 242 28.73 20.19 -8.41
C MET A 242 29.15 21.14 -7.26
N GLY A 243 29.76 20.61 -6.19
CA GLY A 243 30.09 21.36 -4.98
C GLY A 243 28.85 21.87 -4.23
N PRO A 244 29.00 22.33 -2.97
CA PRO A 244 27.92 23.03 -2.30
C PRO A 244 27.57 24.31 -3.09
N PRO A 245 26.28 24.62 -3.30
CA PRO A 245 25.91 25.88 -3.93
C PRO A 245 26.54 27.03 -3.13
N PRO A 246 27.06 28.08 -3.81
CA PRO A 246 27.60 29.23 -3.10
C PRO A 246 26.53 29.73 -2.11
N PRO A 247 26.91 30.14 -0.89
CA PRO A 247 25.95 30.70 0.04
C PRO A 247 25.19 31.80 -0.68
N ARG A 248 23.87 31.64 -0.81
CA ARG A 248 23.01 32.72 -1.32
C ARG A 248 23.38 33.96 -0.52
N PRO A 249 23.68 35.11 -1.16
CA PRO A 249 23.92 36.34 -0.43
C PRO A 249 22.72 36.53 0.50
N GLN A 250 22.98 36.40 1.81
CA GLN A 250 22.02 36.87 2.80
C GLN A 250 21.79 38.33 2.43
N PRO A 251 20.54 38.82 2.36
CA PRO A 251 20.31 40.25 2.31
C PRO A 251 21.12 40.82 3.47
N SER A 252 22.17 41.57 3.15
CA SER A 252 22.86 42.39 4.13
C SER A 252 21.74 43.12 4.84
N ALA A 253 21.66 42.96 6.16
CA ALA A 253 20.70 43.67 6.98
C ALA A 253 20.74 45.13 6.53
N GLN A 254 19.72 45.54 5.75
CA GLN A 254 19.49 46.94 5.53
C GLN A 254 19.26 47.47 6.93
N ALA A 255 20.18 48.33 7.38
CA ALA A 255 20.04 49.03 8.63
C ALA A 255 18.60 49.53 8.69
N ALA A 256 17.87 49.07 9.71
CA ALA A 256 16.55 49.59 9.99
C ALA A 256 16.66 51.13 9.99
N PRO A 257 15.78 51.86 9.30
CA PRO A 257 15.76 53.31 9.44
C PRO A 257 15.64 53.64 10.93
N PRO A 258 16.33 54.69 11.41
CA PRO A 258 16.28 55.06 12.82
C PRO A 258 14.82 55.27 13.23
N PRO A 259 14.43 54.88 14.45
CA PRO A 259 13.09 55.16 14.94
C PRO A 259 12.87 56.67 14.90
N VAL A 260 11.82 57.09 14.19
CA VAL A 260 11.33 58.46 14.25
C VAL A 260 10.91 58.70 15.70
N ALA A 261 11.55 59.65 16.36
CA ALA A 261 11.17 60.07 17.70
C ALA A 261 9.75 60.64 17.66
N GLU A 262 8.79 59.95 18.28
CA GLU A 262 7.49 60.51 18.60
C GLU A 262 7.69 61.69 19.58
N PRO A 263 7.07 62.86 19.32
CA PRO A 263 7.03 63.92 20.31
C PRO A 263 6.14 63.47 21.47
N ALA A 264 6.72 63.47 22.67
CA ALA A 264 5.97 63.36 23.91
C ALA A 264 5.20 64.65 24.14
N ASP A 265 3.86 64.60 24.04
CA ASP A 265 2.97 65.50 24.79
C ASP A 265 1.57 64.87 24.99
N GLY A 266 1.30 64.49 26.25
CA GLY A 266 0.00 64.66 26.91
C GLY A 266 -1.21 63.79 26.52
N ALA A 267 -1.38 62.63 27.19
CA ALA A 267 -2.58 62.32 27.99
C ALA A 267 -2.48 60.90 28.61
N SER A 268 -2.53 60.86 29.94
CA SER A 268 -2.57 59.64 30.75
C SER A 268 -4.00 59.08 30.85
N THR A 269 -4.21 57.83 30.45
CA THR A 269 -5.32 57.00 30.97
C THR A 269 -4.81 55.57 31.18
N ALA A 270 -4.40 55.27 32.41
CA ALA A 270 -4.04 53.92 32.83
C ALA A 270 -5.29 53.04 32.98
N PRO A 271 -5.30 51.78 32.49
CA PRO A 271 -6.27 50.79 32.97
C PRO A 271 -5.82 50.27 34.35
N LEU A 272 -6.71 50.40 35.32
CA LEU A 272 -6.57 49.86 36.68
C LEU A 272 -6.36 48.33 36.65
N GLN A 273 -5.40 47.87 37.45
CA GLN A 273 -5.18 46.47 37.80
C GLN A 273 -6.45 45.84 38.39
N ALA A 274 -6.79 44.64 37.90
CA ALA A 274 -7.88 43.83 38.45
C ALA A 274 -7.52 43.28 39.85
N PRO A 275 -8.40 43.40 40.86
CA PRO A 275 -8.18 42.85 42.20
C PRO A 275 -8.37 41.31 42.28
N PRO A 276 -7.88 40.66 43.35
CA PRO A 276 -7.71 39.21 43.45
C PRO A 276 -8.99 38.40 43.75
N GLN A 277 -8.90 37.10 43.45
CA GLN A 277 -9.94 36.06 43.53
C GLN A 277 -10.64 35.94 44.90
N THR A 278 -11.93 35.58 44.88
CA THR A 278 -12.75 35.23 46.07
C THR A 278 -13.15 33.73 46.02
N PRO A 279 -13.10 32.96 47.13
CA PRO A 279 -13.45 31.53 47.18
C PRO A 279 -14.95 31.30 47.55
N PRO A 280 -15.46 30.04 47.60
CA PRO A 280 -16.62 29.54 46.85
C PRO A 280 -18.00 29.76 47.51
N GLN A 281 -19.09 29.67 46.73
CA GLN A 281 -20.46 29.52 47.26
C GLN A 281 -21.18 28.30 46.68
N GLN A 282 -21.71 27.48 47.58
CA GLN A 282 -22.59 26.32 47.38
C GLN A 282 -24.05 26.73 47.12
N GLY A 283 -24.79 25.90 46.36
CA GLY A 283 -26.25 25.91 46.23
C GLY A 283 -26.72 26.48 44.88
N PHE A 284 -27.59 25.87 44.08
CA PHE A 284 -28.61 24.84 44.31
C PHE A 284 -28.63 23.86 43.12
N GLN A 285 -28.85 22.57 43.39
CA GLN A 285 -29.13 21.56 42.37
C GLN A 285 -30.59 21.68 41.90
N PRO A 286 -30.87 21.79 40.58
CA PRO A 286 -32.19 21.48 40.06
C PRO A 286 -32.39 19.97 40.10
N VAL A 287 -33.48 19.58 40.76
CA VAL A 287 -34.01 18.25 40.99
C VAL A 287 -34.14 17.42 39.70
N SER A 288 -33.70 16.18 39.75
CA SER A 288 -34.02 15.13 38.79
C SER A 288 -35.51 14.80 38.87
N GLU A 289 -36.22 14.87 37.74
CA GLU A 289 -37.56 14.30 37.58
C GLU A 289 -37.51 12.79 37.79
N GLY A 290 -37.77 12.39 39.03
CA GLY A 290 -38.05 11.02 39.40
C GLY A 290 -39.51 10.67 39.12
N GLU A 291 -39.70 9.48 38.56
CA GLU A 291 -40.75 8.55 38.95
C GLU A 291 -42.18 9.12 38.97
N ILE A 292 -42.82 9.16 37.80
CA ILE A 292 -44.28 9.22 37.72
C ILE A 292 -44.85 7.91 38.29
N ARG A 293 -45.11 7.89 39.60
CA ARG A 293 -46.06 6.97 40.23
C ARG A 293 -47.46 7.55 40.06
N THR A 294 -48.19 7.06 39.08
CA THR A 294 -49.64 7.19 39.05
C THR A 294 -50.24 5.95 39.71
N GLU A 295 -50.57 6.06 40.99
CA GLU A 295 -51.52 5.15 41.62
C GLU A 295 -52.91 5.39 40.98
N SER A 296 -53.50 4.35 40.41
CA SER A 296 -54.91 4.38 39.99
C SER A 296 -55.79 3.94 41.16
N LEU A 297 -56.67 4.84 41.57
CA LEU A 297 -57.71 4.64 42.57
C LEU A 297 -58.75 3.60 42.08
N ASP A 298 -58.96 2.57 42.91
CA ASP A 298 -60.12 1.68 43.07
C ASP A 298 -61.04 1.32 41.88
N GLY A 299 -61.26 0.00 41.76
CA GLY A 299 -62.62 -0.53 41.68
C GLY A 299 -62.95 -1.41 40.48
N ASN A 300 -62.78 -2.74 40.60
CA ASN A 300 -63.84 -3.69 40.18
C ASN A 300 -63.62 -5.11 40.75
N ARG A 301 -64.61 -5.52 41.56
CA ARG A 301 -65.13 -6.87 41.89
C ARG A 301 -64.18 -8.05 42.11
#